data_AF-A0A1E1W991-F1
#
_entry.id   AF-A0A1E1W991-F1
#
_cell.length_a   1.000
_cell.length_b   1.000
_cell.length_c   1.000
_cell.angle_alpha   90.00
_cell.angle_beta   90.00
_cell.angle_gamma   90.00
#
_symmetry.space_group_name_H-M   'P 1'
#
loop_
_entity.id
_entity.type
_entity.pdbx_description
1 polymer ?
#
loop_
_entity_poly.entity_id
_entity_poly.type
_entity_poly.pdbx_seq_one_letter_code
_entity_poly.pdbx_strand_id
1 'polypeptide(L)'
;TIAVRPISMDDLITLKDHINYILELKQKYRINMLLGEISSQTPNEVALIMLRRCYTEDLGEFLREYLPAYATRYLFELDDTLRTFIENEAASCGGGIDSSRLKILITAFRSPTSKLDCLLQ
;
A
#
# COMPACT_ATOMS: atom_id res chain seq x y z
N THR A 1 -28.38 42.52 -16.92
CA THR A 1 -27.91 41.24 -17.48
C THR A 1 -26.40 41.21 -17.35
N ILE A 2 -25.83 40.35 -16.51
CA ILE A 2 -24.38 40.28 -16.32
C ILE A 2 -23.81 39.53 -17.53
N ALA A 3 -23.05 40.22 -18.38
CA ALA A 3 -22.37 39.62 -19.52
C ALA A 3 -21.16 38.84 -19.01
N VAL A 4 -21.27 37.50 -18.95
CA VAL A 4 -20.13 36.63 -18.65
C VAL A 4 -19.30 36.54 -19.94
N ARG A 5 -18.10 37.12 -19.93
CA ARG A 5 -17.16 36.95 -21.05
C ARG A 5 -16.66 35.51 -21.07
N PRO A 6 -16.62 34.86 -22.25
CA PRO A 6 -16.04 33.54 -22.37
C PRO A 6 -14.55 33.59 -22.01
N ILE A 7 -14.10 32.58 -21.26
CA ILE A 7 -12.69 32.39 -20.88
C ILE A 7 -11.89 32.16 -22.16
N SER A 8 -10.74 32.84 -22.29
CA SER A 8 -9.89 32.67 -23.47
C SER A 8 -9.24 31.29 -23.49
N MET A 9 -8.84 30.82 -24.67
CA MET A 9 -8.16 29.53 -24.79
C MET A 9 -6.82 29.53 -24.03
N ASP A 10 -6.13 30.67 -24.00
CA ASP A 10 -4.87 30.84 -23.27
C ASP A 10 -5.07 30.75 -21.75
N ASP A 11 -6.16 31.30 -21.23
CA ASP A 11 -6.53 31.17 -19.80
C ASP A 11 -6.85 29.70 -19.44
N LEU A 12 -7.50 28.95 -20.35
CA LEU A 12 -7.79 27.53 -20.15
C LEU A 12 -6.52 26.67 -20.15
N ILE A 13 -5.57 26.97 -21.04
CA ILE A 13 -4.26 26.29 -21.07
C ILE A 13 -3.50 26.55 -19.77
N THR A 14 -3.44 27.81 -19.33
CA THR A 14 -2.80 28.20 -18.07
C THR A 14 -3.43 27.49 -16.87
N LEU A 15 -4.77 27.39 -16.83
CA LEU A 15 -5.48 26.68 -15.79
C LEU A 15 -5.18 25.17 -15.79
N LYS A 16 -5.14 24.55 -16.98
CA LYS A 16 -4.78 23.14 -17.14
C LYS A 16 -3.36 22.87 -16.61
N ASP A 17 -2.40 23.74 -16.93
CA ASP A 17 -1.02 23.58 -16.47
C ASP A 17 -0.90 23.73 -14.95
N HIS A 18 -1.64 24.67 -14.35
CA HIS A 18 -1.73 24.77 -12.89
C HIS A 18 -2.38 23.54 -12.24
N ILE A 19 -3.44 22.98 -12.83
CA ILE A 19 -4.07 21.77 -12.32
C ILE A 19 -3.08 20.60 -12.36
N ASN A 20 -2.34 20.43 -13.46
CA ASN A 20 -1.33 19.38 -13.59
C ASN A 20 -0.20 19.56 -12.57
N TYR A 21 0.31 20.78 -12.42
CA TYR A 21 1.33 21.08 -11.42
C TYR A 21 0.88 20.75 -9.99
N ILE A 22 -0.37 21.08 -9.64
CA ILE A 22 -0.94 20.75 -8.32
C ILE A 22 -1.04 19.23 -8.14
N LEU A 23 -1.43 18.48 -9.17
CA LEU A 23 -1.50 17.02 -9.12
C LEU A 23 -0.11 16.40 -8.92
N GLU A 24 0.90 16.88 -9.64
CA GLU A 24 2.30 16.43 -9.50
C GLU A 24 2.83 16.72 -8.09
N LEU A 25 2.60 17.94 -7.57
CA LEU A 25 2.98 18.28 -6.20
C LEU A 25 2.31 17.35 -5.20
N LYS A 26 1.01 17.10 -5.32
CA LYS A 26 0.27 16.20 -4.42
C LYS A 26 0.86 14.79 -4.43
N GLN A 27 1.22 14.27 -5.60
CA GLN A 27 1.89 12.98 -5.71
C GLN A 27 3.27 12.99 -5.04
N LYS A 28 4.08 14.02 -5.28
CA LYS A 28 5.40 14.19 -4.67
C LYS A 28 5.33 14.27 -3.14
N TYR A 29 4.39 15.03 -2.59
CA TYR A 29 4.16 15.10 -1.15
C TYR A 29 3.74 13.77 -0.57
N ARG A 30 2.86 13.01 -1.25
CA ARG A 30 2.46 11.66 -0.83
C ARG A 30 3.66 10.71 -0.75
N ILE A 31 4.55 10.76 -1.74
CA ILE A 31 5.79 9.96 -1.75
C ILE A 31 6.71 10.38 -0.60
N ASN A 32 6.95 11.66 -0.41
CA ASN A 32 7.82 12.16 0.67
C ASN A 32 7.27 11.82 2.06
N MET A 33 5.95 11.88 2.24
CA MET A 33 5.30 11.48 3.48
C MET A 33 5.48 9.98 3.73
N LEU A 34 5.30 9.13 2.70
CA LEU A 34 5.53 7.69 2.80
C LEU A 34 7.00 7.37 3.10
N LEU A 35 7.94 8.06 2.48
CA LEU A 35 9.37 7.93 2.78
C LEU A 35 9.68 8.35 4.23
N GLY A 36 9.07 9.44 4.71
CA GLY A 36 9.17 9.87 6.10
C GLY A 36 8.62 8.81 7.07
N GLU A 37 7.44 8.28 6.79
CA GLU A 37 6.80 7.21 7.56
C GLU A 37 7.68 5.96 7.62
N ILE A 38 8.30 5.54 6.51
CA ILE A 38 9.13 4.32 6.44
C ILE A 38 10.53 4.52 7.02
N SER A 39 11.12 5.71 6.87
CA SER A 39 12.52 5.99 7.26
C SER A 39 12.81 5.86 8.76
N SER A 40 11.78 5.95 9.59
CA SER A 40 11.89 5.88 11.05
C SER A 40 11.55 4.51 11.64
N GLN A 41 11.22 3.54 10.78
CA GLN A 41 10.67 2.24 11.19
C GLN A 41 11.72 1.13 11.09
N THR A 42 11.55 0.11 11.91
CA THR A 42 12.32 -1.14 11.79
C THR A 42 11.90 -1.91 10.53
N PRO A 43 12.75 -2.80 10.00
CA PRO A 43 12.41 -3.58 8.81
C PRO A 43 11.09 -4.35 8.91
N ASN A 44 10.76 -4.88 10.10
CA ASN A 44 9.49 -5.58 10.35
C ASN A 44 8.29 -4.64 10.29
N GLU A 45 8.41 -3.44 10.89
CA GLU A 45 7.35 -2.43 10.83
C GLU A 45 7.12 -1.93 9.40
N VAL A 46 8.19 -1.75 8.62
CA VAL A 46 8.08 -1.44 7.19
C VAL A 46 7.35 -2.56 6.44
N ALA A 47 7.67 -3.82 6.73
CA ALA A 47 6.98 -4.96 6.13
C ALA A 47 5.49 -5.00 6.48
N LEU A 48 5.11 -4.70 7.72
CA LEU A 48 3.71 -4.57 8.14
C LEU A 48 2.98 -3.43 7.41
N ILE A 49 3.65 -2.27 7.22
CA ILE A 49 3.10 -1.16 6.44
C ILE A 49 2.89 -1.57 4.97
N MET A 50 3.85 -2.27 4.37
CA MET A 50 3.75 -2.79 3.01
C MET A 50 2.58 -3.77 2.88
N LEU A 51 2.44 -4.72 3.81
CA LEU A 51 1.35 -5.68 3.85
C LEU A 51 -0.01 -4.99 3.94
N ARG A 52 -0.15 -4.01 4.85
CA ARG A 52 -1.39 -3.24 5.02
C ARG A 52 -1.78 -2.48 3.77
N ARG A 53 -0.83 -1.77 3.14
CA ARG A 53 -1.07 -1.01 1.91
C ARG A 53 -1.52 -1.93 0.78
N CYS A 54 -0.85 -3.06 0.60
CA CYS A 54 -1.18 -4.00 -0.46
C CYS A 54 -2.48 -4.76 -0.18
N TYR A 55 -2.79 -5.00 1.09
CA TYR A 55 -4.09 -5.50 1.54
C TYR A 55 -5.20 -4.49 1.31
N THR A 56 -4.93 -3.18 1.18
CA THR A 56 -5.97 -2.15 0.91
C THR A 56 -6.03 -1.63 -0.52
N GLU A 57 -4.92 -1.69 -1.27
CA GLU A 57 -4.75 -1.05 -2.58
C GLU A 57 -4.54 -2.07 -3.73
N ASP A 58 -4.74 -3.37 -3.49
CA ASP A 58 -4.64 -4.47 -4.47
C ASP A 58 -3.28 -4.57 -5.19
N LEU A 59 -2.21 -4.23 -4.50
CA LEU A 59 -0.82 -4.26 -5.00
C LEU A 59 -0.17 -5.66 -4.84
N GLY A 60 -0.88 -6.71 -5.25
CA GLY A 60 -0.46 -8.10 -5.03
C GLY A 60 0.86 -8.50 -5.72
N GLU A 61 1.13 -7.94 -6.92
CA GLU A 61 2.39 -8.19 -7.65
C GLU A 61 3.60 -7.61 -6.91
N PHE A 62 3.44 -6.40 -6.35
CA PHE A 62 4.49 -5.75 -5.57
C PHE A 62 4.88 -6.57 -4.33
N LEU A 63 3.89 -7.14 -3.64
CA LEU A 63 4.17 -8.04 -2.50
C LEU A 63 4.98 -9.27 -2.91
N ARG A 64 4.62 -9.90 -4.03
CA ARG A 64 5.25 -11.14 -4.47
C ARG A 64 6.71 -10.96 -4.86
N GLU A 65 7.03 -9.84 -5.52
CA GLU A 65 8.36 -9.60 -6.06
C GLU A 65 9.30 -8.95 -5.04
N TYR A 66 8.80 -8.04 -4.20
CA TYR A 66 9.66 -7.20 -3.38
C TYR A 66 9.73 -7.63 -1.91
N LEU A 67 8.63 -8.12 -1.32
CA LEU A 67 8.61 -8.41 0.12
C LEU A 67 9.47 -9.62 0.51
N PRO A 68 9.54 -10.74 -0.26
CA PRO A 68 10.46 -11.84 0.03
C PRO A 68 11.94 -11.45 -0.07
N ALA A 69 12.28 -10.65 -1.09
CA ALA A 69 13.64 -10.14 -1.26
C ALA A 69 14.03 -9.19 -0.11
N TYR A 70 13.08 -8.36 0.34
CA TYR A 70 13.24 -7.50 1.49
C TYR A 70 13.41 -8.30 2.79
N ALA A 71 12.59 -9.32 3.04
CA ALA A 71 12.71 -10.23 4.17
C ALA A 71 14.08 -10.93 4.24
N THR A 72 14.54 -11.44 3.08
CA THR A 72 15.88 -12.05 2.96
C THR A 72 16.99 -11.05 3.27
N ARG A 73 16.87 -9.82 2.77
CA ARG A 73 17.88 -8.76 2.96
C ARG A 73 18.00 -8.31 4.41
N TYR A 74 16.88 -8.26 5.13
CA TYR A 74 16.83 -7.79 6.52
C TYR A 74 16.72 -8.93 7.54
N LEU A 75 16.83 -10.18 7.09
CA LEU A 75 16.91 -11.39 7.89
C LEU A 75 15.74 -11.54 8.89
N PHE A 76 14.51 -11.31 8.43
CA PHE A 76 13.32 -11.53 9.24
C PHE A 76 12.42 -12.62 8.66
N GLU A 77 11.69 -13.29 9.55
CA GLU A 77 10.73 -14.34 9.20
C GLU A 77 9.45 -13.72 8.63
N LEU A 78 9.23 -13.93 7.34
CA LEU A 78 8.06 -13.41 6.64
C LEU A 78 6.76 -14.05 7.15
N ASP A 79 6.78 -15.33 7.50
CA ASP A 79 5.63 -16.06 8.04
C ASP A 79 5.17 -15.48 9.39
N ASP A 80 6.09 -15.13 10.28
CA ASP A 80 5.75 -14.52 11.56
C ASP A 80 5.24 -13.09 11.37
N THR A 81 5.84 -12.33 10.44
CA THR A 81 5.37 -10.98 10.08
C THR A 81 3.95 -11.01 9.50
N LEU A 82 3.64 -11.99 8.65
CA LEU A 82 2.30 -12.22 8.11
C LEU A 82 1.31 -12.59 9.22
N ARG A 83 1.69 -13.45 10.16
CA ARG A 83 0.86 -13.78 11.33
C ARG A 83 0.52 -12.52 12.14
N THR A 84 1.53 -11.73 12.49
CA THR A 84 1.34 -10.47 13.22
C THR A 84 0.43 -9.50 12.47
N PHE A 85 0.57 -9.40 11.14
CA PHE A 85 -0.32 -8.57 10.32
C PHE A 85 -1.78 -9.04 10.43
N ILE A 86 -2.04 -10.34 10.29
CA ILE A 86 -3.39 -10.93 10.35
C ILE A 86 -4.02 -10.70 11.73
N GLU A 87 -3.26 -10.92 12.80
CA GLU A 87 -3.71 -10.68 14.18
C GLU A 87 -4.09 -9.22 14.41
N ASN A 88 -3.27 -8.29 13.91
CA ASN A 88 -3.52 -6.86 14.02
C ASN A 88 -4.77 -6.42 13.25
N GLU A 89 -4.95 -6.91 12.02
CA GLU A 89 -6.13 -6.59 11.23
C GLU A 89 -7.40 -7.16 11.86
N ALA A 90 -7.36 -8.42 12.34
CA ALA A 90 -8.47 -9.01 13.09
C ALA A 90 -8.85 -8.17 14.32
N ALA A 91 -7.87 -7.71 15.10
CA ALA A 91 -8.11 -6.87 16.27
C ALA A 91 -8.72 -5.51 15.88
N SER A 92 -8.24 -4.90 14.79
CA SER A 92 -8.68 -3.57 14.34
C SER A 92 -10.10 -3.57 13.75
N CYS A 93 -10.53 -4.67 13.14
CA CYS A 93 -11.84 -4.81 12.51
C CYS A 93 -12.88 -5.51 13.39
N GLY A 94 -12.66 -5.58 14.71
CA GLY A 94 -13.61 -6.21 15.65
C GLY A 94 -13.79 -7.71 15.42
N GLY A 95 -12.76 -8.39 14.92
CA GLY A 95 -12.73 -9.83 14.66
C GLY A 95 -13.06 -10.25 13.22
N GLY A 96 -13.42 -9.31 12.33
CA GLY A 96 -13.71 -9.61 10.93
C GLY A 96 -12.54 -9.29 10.00
N ILE A 97 -11.98 -10.29 9.33
CA ILE A 97 -11.02 -10.08 8.22
C ILE A 97 -11.75 -10.35 6.90
N ASP A 98 -11.47 -9.54 5.88
CA ASP A 98 -11.95 -9.80 4.52
C ASP A 98 -11.26 -11.06 3.98
N SER A 99 -12.01 -12.16 3.95
CA SER A 99 -11.51 -13.47 3.54
C SER A 99 -11.00 -13.49 2.10
N SER A 100 -11.54 -12.64 1.21
CA SER A 100 -11.09 -12.57 -0.18
C SER A 100 -9.71 -11.94 -0.30
N ARG A 101 -9.48 -10.86 0.45
CA ARG A 101 -8.21 -10.12 0.46
C ARG A 101 -7.13 -10.86 1.25
N LEU A 102 -7.52 -11.52 2.33
CA LEU A 102 -6.63 -12.41 3.08
C LEU A 102 -6.15 -13.57 2.20
N LYS A 103 -7.05 -14.16 1.41
CA LYS A 103 -6.70 -15.23 0.48
C LYS A 103 -5.73 -14.74 -0.60
N ILE A 104 -5.92 -13.53 -1.15
CA ILE A 104 -4.97 -12.92 -2.10
C ILE A 104 -3.59 -12.73 -1.45
N LEU A 105 -3.56 -12.24 -0.21
CA LEU A 105 -2.33 -12.04 0.55
C LEU A 105 -1.58 -13.36 0.76
N ILE A 106 -2.24 -14.38 1.31
CA ILE A 106 -1.62 -15.68 1.61
C ILE A 106 -1.21 -16.39 0.31
N THR A 107 -2.02 -16.31 -0.75
CA THR A 107 -1.67 -16.91 -2.04
C THR A 107 -0.49 -16.22 -2.73
N ALA A 108 -0.25 -14.92 -2.48
CA ALA A 108 0.93 -14.22 -2.98
C ALA A 108 2.23 -14.72 -2.36
N PHE A 109 2.18 -15.32 -1.16
CA PHE A 109 3.34 -15.84 -0.43
C PHE A 109 3.41 -17.37 -0.40
N ARG A 110 2.69 -18.07 -1.30
CA ARG A 110 2.72 -19.54 -1.42
C ARG A 110 4.14 -20.06 -1.71
N SER A 111 4.91 -20.24 -0.65
CA SER A 111 5.99 -21.20 -0.57
C SER A 111 5.38 -22.56 -0.20
N PRO A 112 5.84 -23.69 -0.78
CA PRO A 112 5.38 -25.04 -0.43
C PRO A 112 5.68 -25.47 1.03
N THR A 113 6.20 -24.56 1.86
CA THR A 113 6.56 -24.80 3.26
C THR A 113 5.86 -23.87 4.26
N SER A 114 4.89 -23.06 3.80
CA SER A 114 4.29 -22.03 4.65
C SER A 114 3.48 -22.64 5.81
N LYS A 115 3.83 -22.27 7.04
CA LYS A 115 3.08 -22.66 8.26
C LYS A 115 1.69 -22.02 8.33
N LEU A 116 1.34 -21.16 7.36
CA LEU A 116 0.11 -20.37 7.32
C LEU A 116 -1.06 -21.11 6.65
N ASP A 117 -0.86 -22.31 6.10
CA ASP A 117 -1.93 -23.11 5.49
C ASP A 117 -3.08 -23.41 6.46
N CYS A 118 -2.81 -23.45 7.77
CA CYS A 118 -3.85 -23.62 8.80
C CYS A 118 -4.82 -22.44 8.91
N LEU A 119 -4.47 -21.25 8.40
CA LEU A 119 -5.34 -20.07 8.42
C LEU A 119 -6.30 -20.01 7.22
N LEU A 120 -6.20 -20.96 6.29
CA LEU A 120 -7.05 -21.07 5.09
C LEU A 120 -8.16 -22.13 5.22
N GLN A 121 -8.22 -22.84 6.34
CA GLN A 121 -9.24 -23.86 6.67
C GLN A 121 -10.41 -23.25 7.43
#